data_AF-A0A4R1CDS3-F1
#
_entry.id   AF-A0A4R1CDS3-F1
#
_cell.length_a   1.000
_cell.length_b   1.000
_cell.length_c   1.000
_cell.angle_alpha   90.00
_cell.angle_beta   90.00
_cell.angle_gamma   90.00
#
_symmetry.space_group_name_H-M   'P 1'
#
loop_
_entity.id
_entity.type
_entity.pdbx_description
1 polymer ?
#
loop_
_entity_poly.entity_id
_entity_poly.type
_entity_poly.pdbx_seq_one_letter_code
_entity_poly.pdbx_strand_id
1 'polypeptide(L)'
;MQTFLPYPSYAGSAAVLDRQRLGKQRVETLQILQVLTGFRLVSSARKEGAARAVPLPPAEWHLEARAVGGWSHHPAVLMWSGHLAALGAYQEAICAEWTGRGYRDTCAEKTAFLLEATGHADDDPAQPAWLGSDRFHAAHRATLLAKDPDWYGRLGWTDVPDPDGLWPVTRRQ
;
A
#
# COMPACT_ATOMS: atom_id res chain seq x y z
N MET A 1 9.60 -1.14 -6.95
CA MET A 1 9.09 -0.39 -5.79
C MET A 1 7.58 -0.62 -5.73
N GLN A 2 7.10 -1.05 -4.58
CA GLN A 2 5.74 -1.58 -4.37
C GLN A 2 4.87 -0.58 -3.61
N THR A 3 5.46 0.23 -2.72
CA THR A 3 4.85 1.41 -2.10
C THR A 3 5.64 2.67 -2.47
N PHE A 4 4.95 3.80 -2.72
CA PHE A 4 5.57 5.07 -3.11
C PHE A 4 5.15 6.19 -2.15
N LEU A 5 6.15 6.84 -1.56
CA LEU A 5 6.02 7.92 -0.57
C LEU A 5 6.98 9.07 -0.91
N PRO A 6 6.74 9.85 -1.98
CA PRO A 6 7.59 10.98 -2.37
C PRO A 6 7.56 12.18 -1.39
N TYR A 7 6.62 12.18 -0.42
CA TYR A 7 6.45 13.22 0.58
C TYR A 7 6.24 12.63 1.99
N PRO A 8 6.50 13.41 3.07
CA PRO A 8 6.22 13.02 4.45
C PRO A 8 4.73 13.10 4.81
N SER A 9 3.87 12.73 3.86
CA SER A 9 2.41 12.73 3.97
C SER A 9 1.85 11.65 3.06
N TYR A 10 0.97 10.81 3.58
CA TYR A 10 0.31 9.78 2.78
C TYR A 10 -0.61 10.39 1.72
N ALA A 11 -1.41 11.39 2.09
CA ALA A 11 -2.27 12.12 1.16
C ALA A 11 -1.46 12.89 0.11
N GLY A 12 -0.42 13.63 0.54
CA GLY A 12 0.47 14.34 -0.39
C GLY A 12 1.18 13.39 -1.36
N SER A 13 1.59 12.22 -0.86
CA SER A 13 2.17 11.16 -1.69
C SER A 13 1.18 10.60 -2.70
N ALA A 14 -0.05 10.30 -2.29
CA ALA A 14 -1.10 9.79 -3.17
C ALA A 14 -1.43 10.78 -4.30
N ALA A 15 -1.56 12.06 -3.96
CA ALA A 15 -1.96 13.14 -4.87
C ALA A 15 -1.06 13.27 -6.11
N VAL A 16 0.23 12.96 -5.99
CA VAL A 16 1.18 13.11 -7.11
C VAL A 16 1.36 11.86 -7.97
N LEU A 17 0.90 10.70 -7.51
CA LEU A 17 1.01 9.47 -8.28
C LEU A 17 0.17 9.56 -9.56
N ASP A 18 0.72 9.06 -10.67
CA ASP A 18 -0.10 8.83 -11.86
C ASP A 18 -1.13 7.73 -11.63
N ARG A 19 -2.10 7.66 -12.54
CA ARG A 19 -3.19 6.68 -12.48
C ARG A 19 -2.68 5.24 -12.34
N GLN A 20 -1.63 4.86 -13.08
CA GLN A 20 -1.14 3.49 -13.06
C GLN A 20 -0.54 3.15 -11.69
N ARG A 21 0.37 3.97 -11.16
CA ARG A 21 1.00 3.69 -9.87
C ARG A 21 0.01 3.85 -8.72
N LEU A 22 -0.88 4.85 -8.72
CA LEU A 22 -1.92 5.01 -7.71
C LEU A 22 -2.86 3.79 -7.68
N GLY A 23 -3.31 3.32 -8.84
CA GLY A 23 -4.15 2.13 -8.96
C GLY A 23 -3.45 0.87 -8.44
N LYS A 24 -2.15 0.74 -8.72
CA LYS A 24 -1.32 -0.37 -8.25
C LYS A 24 -1.18 -0.35 -6.73
N GLN A 25 -0.90 0.82 -6.14
CA GLN A 25 -0.72 1.00 -4.69
C GLN A 25 -1.88 0.42 -3.88
N ARG A 26 -3.12 0.59 -4.33
CA ARG A 26 -4.32 0.05 -3.65
C ARG A 26 -4.27 -1.45 -3.49
N VAL A 27 -3.91 -2.16 -4.55
CA VAL A 27 -3.89 -3.63 -4.58
C VAL A 27 -2.69 -4.16 -3.82
N GLU A 28 -1.53 -3.54 -4.03
CA GLU A 28 -0.27 -3.98 -3.46
C GLU A 28 -0.21 -3.75 -1.96
N THR A 29 -0.78 -2.64 -1.47
CA THR A 29 -0.86 -2.34 -0.04
C THR A 29 -1.73 -3.37 0.70
N LEU A 30 -2.90 -3.72 0.15
CA LEU A 30 -3.74 -4.80 0.69
C LEU A 30 -3.02 -6.16 0.68
N GLN A 31 -2.14 -6.42 -0.29
CA GLN A 31 -1.31 -7.62 -0.27
C GLN A 31 -0.29 -7.57 0.89
N ILE A 32 0.36 -6.41 1.13
CA ILE A 32 1.29 -6.22 2.27
C ILE A 32 0.58 -6.48 3.58
N LEU A 33 -0.61 -5.90 3.78
CA LEU A 33 -1.42 -6.11 4.97
C LEU A 33 -1.74 -7.59 5.19
N GLN A 34 -2.16 -8.33 4.15
CA GLN A 34 -2.44 -9.77 4.26
C GLN A 34 -1.19 -10.59 4.63
N VAL A 35 0.00 -10.16 4.21
CA VAL A 35 1.24 -10.85 4.56
C VAL A 35 1.67 -10.54 5.98
N LEU A 36 1.56 -9.28 6.41
CA LEU A 36 1.92 -8.85 7.76
C LEU A 36 0.97 -9.38 8.83
N THR A 37 -0.32 -9.47 8.52
CA THR A 37 -1.33 -10.07 9.42
C THR A 37 -1.31 -11.59 9.43
N GLY A 38 -0.65 -12.23 8.44
CA GLY A 38 -0.66 -13.68 8.31
C GLY A 38 -2.00 -14.26 7.83
N PHE A 39 -2.91 -13.41 7.34
CA PHE A 39 -4.22 -13.83 6.85
C PHE A 39 -4.44 -13.44 5.40
N ARG A 40 -5.09 -14.32 4.65
CA ARG A 40 -5.59 -14.04 3.31
C ARG A 40 -7.08 -13.73 3.39
N LEU A 41 -7.49 -12.63 2.78
CA LEU A 41 -8.90 -12.36 2.58
C LEU A 41 -9.44 -13.25 1.44
N VAL A 42 -10.48 -14.00 1.73
CA VAL A 42 -11.18 -14.84 0.76
C VAL A 42 -12.61 -14.36 0.64
N SER A 43 -13.06 -14.16 -0.60
CA SER A 43 -14.43 -13.79 -0.91
C SER A 43 -15.16 -15.06 -1.35
N SER A 44 -16.13 -15.52 -0.57
CA SER A 44 -16.85 -16.76 -0.85
C SER A 44 -17.97 -16.57 -1.88
N ALA A 45 -17.61 -16.30 -3.14
CA ALA A 45 -18.52 -16.57 -4.27
C ALA A 45 -17.98 -17.75 -5.08
N ARG A 46 -18.23 -18.98 -4.63
CA ARG A 46 -18.43 -20.06 -5.60
C ARG A 46 -19.88 -19.99 -6.06
N LYS A 47 -20.14 -19.25 -7.13
CA LYS A 47 -21.28 -19.52 -8.01
C LYS A 47 -20.75 -19.79 -9.40
N GLU A 48 -20.91 -21.04 -9.85
CA GLU A 48 -20.76 -21.41 -11.25
C GLU A 48 -21.61 -20.45 -12.10
N GLY A 49 -20.99 -19.77 -13.07
CA GLY A 49 -21.69 -19.05 -14.14
C GLY A 49 -22.10 -17.59 -13.89
N ALA A 50 -21.76 -16.94 -12.78
CA ALA A 50 -22.18 -15.54 -12.55
C ALA A 50 -21.21 -14.51 -13.18
N ALA A 51 -21.77 -13.60 -13.98
CA ALA A 51 -21.06 -12.45 -14.54
C ALA A 51 -20.36 -11.62 -13.45
N ARG A 52 -19.15 -11.15 -13.77
CA ARG A 52 -18.22 -10.43 -12.88
C ARG A 52 -18.85 -9.12 -12.38
N ALA A 53 -19.46 -9.12 -11.20
CA ALA A 53 -20.16 -7.94 -10.66
C ALA A 53 -20.03 -7.80 -9.13
N VAL A 54 -19.62 -6.59 -8.72
CA VAL A 54 -19.67 -5.95 -7.37
C VAL A 54 -18.82 -6.64 -6.27
N PRO A 55 -18.14 -5.88 -5.38
CA PRO A 55 -17.58 -6.45 -4.16
C PRO A 55 -18.68 -7.20 -3.38
N LEU A 56 -18.42 -8.45 -2.99
CA LEU A 56 -19.34 -9.21 -2.11
C LEU A 56 -19.48 -8.47 -0.77
N PRO A 57 -20.65 -8.53 -0.10
CA PRO A 57 -20.82 -7.87 1.19
C PRO A 57 -19.85 -8.44 2.24
N PRO A 58 -19.49 -7.67 3.29
CA PRO A 58 -18.57 -8.13 4.35
C PRO A 58 -18.97 -9.46 5.00
N ALA A 59 -20.27 -9.78 5.04
CA ALA A 59 -20.80 -11.04 5.57
C ALA A 59 -20.38 -12.30 4.77
N GLU A 60 -19.91 -12.14 3.52
CA GLU A 60 -19.42 -13.23 2.67
C GLU A 60 -17.88 -13.30 2.61
N TRP A 61 -17.19 -12.45 3.36
CA TRP A 61 -15.75 -12.49 3.49
C TRP A 61 -15.35 -13.29 4.72
N HIS A 62 -14.31 -14.10 4.56
CA HIS A 62 -13.66 -14.79 5.67
C HIS A 62 -12.15 -14.71 5.52
N LEU A 63 -11.45 -14.90 6.63
CA LEU A 63 -10.00 -14.96 6.65
C LEU A 63 -9.54 -16.41 6.65
N GLU A 64 -8.55 -16.71 5.82
CA GLU A 64 -7.82 -17.97 5.85
C GLU A 64 -6.38 -17.72 6.30
N ALA A 65 -5.84 -18.65 7.10
CA ALA A 65 -4.44 -18.59 7.47
C ALA A 65 -3.55 -18.61 6.23
N ARG A 66 -2.61 -17.67 6.17
CA ARG A 66 -1.68 -17.55 5.05
C ARG A 66 -0.36 -18.23 5.42
N ALA A 67 0.06 -19.20 4.60
CA ALA A 67 1.40 -19.76 4.71
C ALA A 67 2.48 -18.68 4.45
N VAL A 68 3.56 -18.71 5.23
CA VAL A 68 4.75 -17.88 4.99
C VAL A 68 5.35 -18.28 3.64
N GLY A 69 5.52 -17.31 2.74
CA GLY A 69 5.99 -17.56 1.38
C GLY A 69 7.07 -16.55 0.95
N GLY A 70 7.54 -16.67 -0.29
CA GLY A 70 8.64 -15.81 -0.80
C GLY A 70 8.38 -14.30 -0.66
N TRP A 71 7.11 -13.89 -0.63
CA TRP A 71 6.73 -12.48 -0.47
C TRP A 71 6.87 -11.95 0.96
N SER A 72 7.00 -12.81 1.97
CA SER A 72 7.23 -12.41 3.37
C SER A 72 8.59 -11.73 3.57
N HIS A 73 9.56 -11.97 2.69
CA HIS A 73 10.87 -11.33 2.69
C HIS A 73 10.96 -10.14 1.71
N HIS A 74 9.83 -9.74 1.11
CA HIS A 74 9.81 -8.65 0.15
C HIS A 74 10.18 -7.32 0.85
N PRO A 75 11.05 -6.46 0.29
CA PRO A 75 11.52 -5.24 0.95
C PRO A 75 10.40 -4.33 1.46
N ALA A 76 9.30 -4.21 0.72
CA ALA A 76 8.15 -3.43 1.16
C ALA A 76 7.42 -4.06 2.36
N VAL A 77 7.35 -5.38 2.45
CA VAL A 77 6.78 -6.07 3.63
C VAL A 77 7.67 -5.81 4.84
N LEU A 78 8.99 -5.94 4.67
CA LEU A 78 9.95 -5.68 5.74
C LEU A 78 9.92 -4.21 6.21
N MET A 79 9.79 -3.25 5.30
CA MET A 79 9.71 -1.82 5.63
C MET A 79 8.48 -1.48 6.49
N TRP A 80 7.34 -2.09 6.19
CA TRP A 80 6.09 -1.87 6.91
C TRP A 80 5.89 -2.81 8.11
N SER A 81 6.82 -3.75 8.34
CA SER A 81 6.76 -4.68 9.47
C SER A 81 6.74 -3.90 10.79
N GLY A 82 5.72 -4.16 11.62
CA GLY A 82 5.51 -3.43 12.88
C GLY A 82 4.75 -2.11 12.75
N HIS A 83 4.29 -1.76 11.53
CA HIS A 83 3.59 -0.51 11.25
C HIS A 83 2.23 -0.75 10.54
N LEU A 84 1.43 -1.70 11.05
CA LEU A 84 0.16 -2.08 10.44
C LEU A 84 -0.86 -0.93 10.38
N ALA A 85 -1.06 -0.21 11.49
CA ALA A 85 -1.97 0.94 11.54
C ALA A 85 -1.55 2.06 10.57
N ALA A 86 -0.24 2.37 10.53
CA ALA A 86 0.31 3.35 9.60
C ALA A 86 0.16 2.91 8.12
N LEU A 87 0.30 1.61 7.84
CA LEU A 87 0.03 1.05 6.51
C LEU A 87 -1.46 1.12 6.15
N GLY A 88 -2.35 0.93 7.12
CA GLY A 88 -3.79 1.15 7.00
C GLY A 88 -4.11 2.59 6.61
N ALA A 89 -3.53 3.57 7.31
CA ALA A 89 -3.67 5.00 6.99
C ALA A 89 -3.11 5.34 5.59
N TYR A 90 -2.01 4.70 5.18
CA TYR A 90 -1.50 4.81 3.80
C TYR A 90 -2.50 4.25 2.78
N GLN A 91 -3.07 3.07 3.02
CA GLN A 91 -4.11 2.49 2.16
C GLN A 91 -5.30 3.44 2.01
N GLU A 92 -5.78 4.00 3.12
CA GLU A 92 -6.91 4.92 3.14
C GLU A 92 -6.65 6.14 2.26
N ALA A 93 -5.49 6.78 2.41
CA ALA A 93 -5.10 7.93 1.60
C ALA A 93 -5.04 7.60 0.10
N ILE A 94 -4.50 6.43 -0.26
CA ILE A 94 -4.42 5.97 -1.65
C ILE A 94 -5.82 5.69 -2.23
N CYS A 95 -6.69 5.02 -1.46
CA CYS A 95 -8.06 4.73 -1.87
C CYS A 95 -8.91 6.00 -1.98
N ALA A 96 -8.78 6.94 -1.04
CA ALA A 96 -9.46 8.22 -1.04
C ALA A 96 -9.05 9.07 -2.26
N GLU A 97 -7.76 9.15 -2.57
CA GLU A 97 -7.29 9.84 -3.78
C GLU A 97 -7.83 9.16 -5.06
N TRP A 98 -7.86 7.83 -5.10
CA TRP A 98 -8.37 7.08 -6.25
C TRP A 98 -9.86 7.33 -6.51
N THR A 99 -10.69 7.28 -5.46
CA THR A 99 -12.13 7.57 -5.57
C THR A 99 -12.38 9.05 -5.81
N GLY A 100 -11.59 9.94 -5.22
CA GLY A 100 -11.63 11.39 -5.46
C GLY A 100 -11.38 11.76 -6.93
N ARG A 101 -10.59 10.95 -7.65
CA ARG A 101 -10.40 11.07 -9.12
C ARG A 101 -11.53 10.45 -9.96
N GLY A 102 -12.61 9.99 -9.33
CA GLY A 102 -13.79 9.42 -10.00
C GLY A 102 -13.63 7.94 -10.38
N TYR A 103 -12.64 7.24 -9.84
CA TYR A 103 -12.45 5.82 -10.12
C TYR A 103 -13.13 4.91 -9.08
N ARG A 104 -13.60 3.74 -9.53
CA ARG A 104 -14.18 2.75 -8.62
C ARG A 104 -13.10 2.06 -7.80
N ASP A 105 -13.27 2.03 -6.48
CA ASP A 105 -12.41 1.29 -5.55
C ASP A 105 -13.02 -0.08 -5.18
N THR A 106 -12.14 -1.03 -4.83
CA THR A 106 -12.52 -2.37 -4.35
C THR A 106 -11.59 -2.86 -3.23
N CYS A 107 -10.77 -1.97 -2.66
CA CYS A 107 -9.69 -2.31 -1.73
C CYS A 107 -9.93 -1.73 -0.34
N ALA A 108 -10.53 -0.54 -0.21
CA ALA A 108 -10.73 0.14 1.08
C ALA A 108 -11.54 -0.70 2.07
N GLU A 109 -12.72 -1.17 1.66
CA GLU A 109 -13.58 -2.00 2.51
C GLU A 109 -12.88 -3.31 2.92
N LYS A 110 -12.10 -3.91 2.02
CA LYS A 110 -11.34 -5.13 2.28
C LYS A 110 -10.24 -4.92 3.32
N THR A 111 -9.57 -3.78 3.24
CA THR A 111 -8.55 -3.39 4.21
C THR A 111 -9.19 -3.14 5.57
N ALA A 112 -10.30 -2.41 5.63
CA ALA A 112 -11.02 -2.16 6.88
C ALA A 112 -11.43 -3.49 7.56
N PHE A 113 -12.06 -4.39 6.80
CA PHE A 113 -12.43 -5.72 7.30
C PHE A 113 -11.22 -6.52 7.81
N LEU A 114 -10.11 -6.52 7.07
CA LEU A 114 -8.91 -7.26 7.49
C LEU A 114 -8.32 -6.71 8.79
N LEU A 115 -8.21 -5.38 8.92
CA LEU A 115 -7.67 -4.75 10.13
C LEU A 115 -8.59 -5.00 11.33
N GLU A 116 -9.90 -4.86 11.15
CA GLU A 116 -10.90 -5.15 12.20
C GLU A 116 -10.83 -6.61 12.65
N ALA A 117 -10.92 -7.56 11.71
CA ALA A 117 -10.93 -8.99 12.01
C ALA A 117 -9.61 -9.50 12.59
N THR A 118 -8.50 -8.75 12.42
CA THR A 118 -7.20 -9.10 13.01
C THR A 118 -6.87 -8.30 14.27
N GLY A 119 -7.77 -7.41 14.72
CA GLY A 119 -7.61 -6.63 15.95
C GLY A 119 -6.68 -5.42 15.82
N HIS A 120 -6.49 -4.88 14.62
CA HIS A 120 -5.60 -3.74 14.33
C HIS A 120 -6.36 -2.50 13.81
N ALA A 121 -7.70 -2.46 13.92
CA ALA A 121 -8.49 -1.33 13.44
C ALA A 121 -8.32 -0.06 14.30
N ASP A 122 -8.16 -0.25 15.61
CA ASP A 122 -8.07 0.86 16.58
C ASP A 122 -6.63 1.13 17.04
N ASP A 123 -5.64 0.48 16.42
CA ASP A 123 -4.23 0.68 16.72
C ASP A 123 -3.81 2.13 16.41
N ASP A 124 -3.03 2.74 17.31
CA ASP A 124 -2.44 4.05 17.06
C ASP A 124 -1.45 3.96 15.88
N PRO A 125 -1.62 4.78 14.81
CA PRO A 125 -0.73 4.77 13.66
C PRO A 125 0.58 5.49 13.96
N ALA A 126 1.37 4.91 14.88
CA ALA A 126 2.72 5.34 15.18
C ALA A 126 3.54 5.44 13.89
N GLN A 127 3.97 6.65 13.59
CA GLN A 127 4.58 6.95 12.30
C GLN A 127 5.93 6.24 12.18
N PRO A 128 6.17 5.50 11.08
CA PRO A 128 7.46 4.88 10.86
C PRO A 128 8.57 5.93 10.83
N ALA A 129 9.73 5.64 11.44
CA ALA A 129 10.82 6.62 11.54
C ALA A 129 11.39 7.08 10.18
N TRP A 130 11.14 6.31 9.12
CA TRP A 130 11.51 6.69 7.76
C TRP A 130 10.54 7.72 7.13
N LEU A 131 9.32 7.86 7.66
CA LEU A 131 8.38 8.89 7.22
C LEU A 131 8.84 10.23 7.81
N GLY A 132 9.29 11.14 6.96
CA GLY A 132 9.99 12.37 7.37
C GLY A 132 11.47 12.39 7.00
N SER A 133 12.05 11.27 6.54
CA SER A 133 13.42 11.25 6.06
C SER A 133 13.53 11.82 4.64
N ASP A 134 14.22 12.94 4.49
CA ASP A 134 14.43 13.59 3.18
C ASP A 134 15.10 12.64 2.18
N ARG A 135 16.09 11.87 2.64
CA ARG A 135 16.80 10.88 1.82
C ARG A 135 15.84 9.78 1.32
N PHE A 136 14.93 9.30 2.17
CA PHE A 136 13.92 8.32 1.80
C PHE A 136 12.94 8.87 0.75
N HIS A 137 12.43 10.08 0.97
CA HIS A 137 11.49 10.73 0.05
C HIS A 137 12.14 11.05 -1.31
N ALA A 138 13.41 11.50 -1.31
CA ALA A 138 14.19 11.74 -2.53
C ALA A 138 14.36 10.47 -3.37
N ALA A 139 14.66 9.33 -2.75
CA ALA A 139 14.80 8.06 -3.44
C ALA A 139 13.49 7.60 -4.10
N HIS A 140 12.36 7.86 -3.45
CA HIS A 140 11.03 7.59 -4.01
C HIS A 140 10.72 8.50 -5.21
N ARG A 141 11.00 9.81 -5.10
CA ARG A 141 10.86 10.75 -6.22
C ARG A 141 11.74 10.37 -7.40
N ALA A 142 13.01 10.05 -7.17
CA ALA A 142 13.94 9.60 -8.20
C ALA A 142 13.47 8.31 -8.89
N THR A 143 12.94 7.35 -8.11
CA THR A 143 12.37 6.12 -8.67
C THR A 143 11.15 6.42 -9.55
N LEU A 144 10.28 7.33 -9.12
CA LEU A 144 9.10 7.74 -9.90
C LEU A 144 9.50 8.47 -11.19
N LEU A 145 10.46 9.42 -11.12
CA LEU A 145 11.05 10.08 -12.29
C LEU A 145 11.58 9.07 -13.31
N ALA A 146 12.33 8.06 -12.87
CA ALA A 146 12.84 7.01 -13.75
C ALA A 146 11.72 6.12 -14.34
N LYS A 147 10.55 6.05 -13.68
CA LYS A 147 9.40 5.27 -14.16
C LYS A 147 8.56 6.03 -15.17
N ASP A 148 8.46 7.35 -15.05
CA ASP A 148 7.65 8.20 -15.94
C ASP A 148 8.18 9.65 -15.92
N PRO A 149 9.23 9.93 -16.73
CA PRO A 149 9.88 11.24 -16.70
C PRO A 149 8.93 12.39 -17.05
N ASP A 150 7.98 12.16 -17.96
CA ASP A 150 7.03 13.19 -18.39
C ASP A 150 6.02 13.51 -17.30
N TRP A 151 5.43 12.49 -16.67
CA TRP A 151 4.47 12.71 -15.60
C TRP A 151 5.12 13.37 -14.39
N TYR A 152 6.26 12.85 -13.92
CA TYR A 152 6.87 13.31 -12.66
C TYR A 152 7.80 14.51 -12.85
N GLY A 153 8.39 14.72 -14.03
CA GLY A 153 9.24 15.88 -14.32
C GLY A 153 8.50 17.20 -14.20
N ARG A 154 7.18 17.22 -14.48
CA ARG A 154 6.34 18.42 -14.30
C ARG A 154 6.24 18.89 -12.84
N LEU A 155 6.56 18.03 -11.87
CA LEU A 155 6.51 18.36 -10.44
C LEU A 155 7.78 19.11 -9.99
N GLY A 156 8.72 19.37 -10.91
CA GLY A 156 9.96 20.09 -10.62
C GLY A 156 10.98 19.29 -9.81
N TRP A 157 10.80 17.97 -9.72
CA TRP A 157 11.74 17.09 -9.01
C TRP A 157 13.01 16.91 -9.83
N THR A 158 14.16 17.03 -9.17
CA THR A 158 15.50 16.84 -9.75
C THR A 158 16.30 15.77 -9.01
N ASP A 159 15.63 14.92 -8.23
CA ASP A 159 16.26 13.90 -7.41
C ASP A 159 16.96 12.85 -8.28
N VAL A 160 18.20 12.53 -7.95
CA VAL A 160 18.98 11.48 -8.60
C VAL A 160 18.75 10.15 -7.88
N PRO A 161 18.62 9.01 -8.60
CA PRO A 161 18.48 7.71 -7.96
C PRO A 161 19.62 7.45 -6.98
N ASP A 162 19.27 7.08 -5.74
CA ASP A 162 20.27 6.68 -4.75
C ASP A 162 20.92 5.34 -5.19
N PRO A 163 22.25 5.28 -5.37
CA PRO A 163 22.94 4.07 -5.81
C PRO A 163 22.82 2.91 -4.80
N ASP A 164 22.54 3.19 -3.52
CA ASP A 164 22.46 2.19 -2.47
C ASP A 164 21.08 1.51 -2.39
N GLY A 165 20.06 2.03 -3.09
CA GLY A 165 18.72 1.45 -3.10
C GLY A 165 18.05 1.50 -1.73
N LEU A 166 17.47 2.64 -1.37
CA LEU A 166 16.87 2.86 -0.05
C LEU A 166 15.54 2.13 0.12
N TRP A 167 15.60 0.93 0.68
CA TRP A 167 14.52 0.39 1.49
C TRP A 167 14.99 0.34 2.93
N PRO A 168 14.35 1.08 3.85
CA PRO A 168 14.62 0.94 5.27
C PRO A 168 14.10 -0.43 5.70
N VAL A 169 14.93 -1.46 5.57
CA VAL A 169 14.66 -2.76 6.18
C VAL A 169 15.08 -2.68 7.64
N THR A 170 14.13 -2.91 8.54
CA THR A 170 14.45 -3.05 9.96
C THR A 170 15.31 -4.31 10.10
N ARG A 171 16.64 -4.16 10.17
CA ARG A 171 17.49 -5.26 10.63
C ARG A 171 17.13 -5.46 12.10
N ARG A 172 16.41 -6.55 12.41
CA ARG A 172 16.34 -7.05 13.78
C ARG A 172 17.79 -7.36 14.18
N GLN A 173 18.33 -6.58 15.12
CA GLN A 173 19.55 -6.95 15.84
C GLN A 173 19.22 -8.07 16.82
#